data_AF-A0A7W5HHB9-F1
#
_entry.id   AF-A0A7W5HHB9-F1
#
_cell.length_a   1.000
_cell.length_b   1.000
_cell.length_c   1.000
_cell.angle_alpha   90.00
_cell.angle_beta   90.00
_cell.angle_gamma   90.00
#
_symmetry.space_group_name_H-M   'P 1'
#
loop_
_entity.id
_entity.type
_entity.pdbx_description
1 polymer ?
#
loop_
_entity_poly.entity_id
_entity_poly.type
_entity_poly.pdbx_seq_one_letter_code
_entity_poly.pdbx_strand_id
1 'polypeptide(L)'
;MDRPLTDDERVTLHASDTFAERFAGAAEPVPQRAQESDDDAWVALHNAGRVNLLERCRSALDGLDWDVAYPFGQRMARVLPALQSSAMAMADFLVAVEDTHLGMGLVAPAVTAWLRANADVCQAVTRAPAERHLQARLFTLALQARGTPQVARDWLGDEAKEVRVQALDALSNMTDDAAGVRATVAILPSLLAEASDEERLLLIKVVIHLTDLMENVDIADVVTAILNGGDAACLRQASLGLRISPAFMTSNAREPVVDALGALGADASSGDVTEVVRKLASAGHVDSAVRLCEMVGTNAIVAVLLDTLDADTRCDVVLGWLRRDDLRVLPGMAHFFTMRAMGGADDFCVPSSSVAPMADRRLFVGMKAVAWMLHAPQSAMAVLLALLDGAEEVARAPLLTLVRDLLRDDQGLRVPVQAAADVRGDERLRELVREHDAHMHTLDGMAPLPELRPPPSHRAVMVMLNQRDMQASSRAAEAESAFLSFVTRIEVLHGAGTLGSVYAPDGAAHFSKNMMATIKRGYLLPSTSVLDPVGYEMRLVTFRLAGVE
;
A
#
# COMPACT_ATOMS: atom_id res chain seq x y z
N MET A 1 28.45 11.07 -30.66
CA MET A 1 29.39 12.11 -31.14
C MET A 1 30.69 11.43 -31.54
N ASP A 2 31.16 11.59 -32.78
CA ASP A 2 32.28 10.82 -33.34
C ASP A 2 33.68 11.29 -32.89
N ARG A 3 33.80 12.44 -32.21
CA ARG A 3 35.04 12.91 -31.57
C ARG A 3 34.76 13.81 -30.37
N PRO A 4 35.66 13.87 -29.37
CA PRO A 4 35.56 14.86 -28.29
C PRO A 4 35.63 16.29 -28.83
N LEU A 5 34.90 17.20 -28.19
CA LEU A 5 34.93 18.63 -28.52
C LEU A 5 36.33 19.21 -28.23
N THR A 6 36.75 20.19 -29.00
CA THR A 6 37.88 21.06 -28.64
C THR A 6 37.44 22.11 -27.64
N ASP A 7 38.39 22.77 -26.98
CA ASP A 7 38.08 23.82 -26.01
C ASP A 7 37.32 25.01 -26.62
N ASP A 8 37.67 25.39 -27.85
CA ASP A 8 36.98 26.47 -28.55
C ASP A 8 35.56 26.05 -28.97
N GLU A 9 35.35 24.77 -29.31
CA GLU A 9 34.02 24.21 -29.56
C GLU A 9 33.19 24.20 -28.27
N ARG A 10 33.78 23.91 -27.11
CA ARG A 10 33.11 23.98 -25.80
C ARG A 10 32.72 25.42 -25.43
N VAL A 11 33.62 26.38 -25.62
CA VAL A 11 33.31 27.82 -25.39
C VAL A 11 32.19 28.29 -26.32
N THR A 12 32.22 27.90 -27.60
CA THR A 12 31.15 28.21 -28.56
C THR A 12 29.83 27.56 -28.15
N LEU A 13 29.89 26.30 -27.68
CA LEU A 13 28.72 25.57 -27.21
C LEU A 13 28.13 26.16 -25.94
N HIS A 14 28.97 26.64 -25.01
CA HIS A 14 28.53 27.31 -23.78
C HIS A 14 27.60 28.49 -24.09
N ALA A 15 27.87 29.24 -25.15
CA ALA A 15 27.05 30.37 -25.59
C ALA A 15 25.82 29.98 -26.43
N SER A 16 25.66 28.70 -26.80
CA SER A 16 24.58 28.22 -27.69
C SER A 16 23.31 27.84 -26.92
N ASP A 17 22.14 28.08 -27.51
CA ASP A 17 20.84 27.65 -26.98
C ASP A 17 20.72 26.13 -26.82
N THR A 18 21.53 25.36 -27.55
CA THR A 18 21.61 23.88 -27.43
C THR A 18 22.56 23.39 -26.33
N PHE A 19 23.02 24.30 -25.46
CA PHE A 19 23.98 23.98 -24.40
C PHE A 19 23.49 22.84 -23.51
N ALA A 20 22.27 22.91 -22.98
CA ALA A 20 21.77 21.90 -22.04
C ALA A 20 21.77 20.49 -22.64
N GLU A 21 21.23 20.35 -23.86
CA GLU A 21 21.15 19.07 -24.58
C GLU A 21 22.54 18.48 -24.87
N ARG A 22 23.47 19.31 -25.35
CA ARG A 22 24.82 18.85 -25.72
C ARG A 22 25.73 18.67 -24.52
N PHE A 23 25.54 19.48 -23.46
CA PHE A 23 26.24 19.32 -22.20
C PHE A 23 25.78 18.05 -21.50
N ALA A 24 24.47 17.80 -21.42
CA ALA A 24 23.92 16.55 -20.89
C ALA A 24 24.55 15.31 -21.55
N GLY A 25 24.91 15.43 -22.83
CA GLY A 25 25.50 14.36 -23.64
C GLY A 25 24.43 13.57 -24.37
N ALA A 26 24.84 12.79 -25.37
CA ALA A 26 23.90 11.91 -26.07
C ALA A 26 23.37 10.84 -25.11
N ALA A 27 22.11 10.44 -25.28
CA ALA A 27 21.52 9.31 -24.56
C ALA A 27 22.25 7.97 -24.81
N GLU A 28 23.10 7.91 -25.82
CA GLU A 28 23.91 6.74 -26.14
C GLU A 28 25.06 6.55 -25.15
N PRO A 29 25.35 5.31 -24.71
CA PRO A 29 26.40 5.02 -23.75
C PRO A 29 27.79 5.35 -24.34
N VAL A 30 28.37 6.46 -23.89
CA VAL A 30 29.77 6.82 -24.15
C VAL A 30 30.68 6.07 -23.16
N PRO A 31 31.85 5.56 -23.57
CA PRO A 31 32.80 4.95 -22.64
C PRO A 31 33.15 5.89 -21.47
N GLN A 32 33.11 5.37 -20.24
CA GLN A 32 33.30 6.16 -19.01
C GLN A 32 34.56 7.05 -19.03
N ARG A 33 35.70 6.53 -19.51
CA ARG A 33 36.96 7.31 -19.62
C ARG A 33 36.83 8.53 -20.54
N ALA A 34 36.04 8.43 -21.60
CA ALA A 34 35.84 9.55 -22.52
C ALA A 34 34.91 10.61 -21.90
N GLN A 35 33.96 10.19 -21.06
CA GLN A 35 33.12 11.10 -20.28
C GLN A 35 33.93 11.84 -19.21
N GLU A 36 34.76 11.13 -18.45
CA GLU A 36 35.66 11.72 -17.44
C GLU A 36 36.60 12.76 -18.07
N SER A 37 37.22 12.43 -19.20
CA SER A 37 38.08 13.36 -19.92
C SER A 37 37.35 14.61 -20.44
N ASP A 38 36.07 14.51 -20.80
CA ASP A 38 35.27 15.65 -21.25
C ASP A 38 34.81 16.51 -20.07
N ASP A 39 34.45 15.89 -18.94
CA ASP A 39 34.11 16.56 -17.69
C ASP A 39 35.30 17.39 -17.15
N ASP A 40 36.51 16.81 -17.16
CA ASP A 40 37.75 17.50 -16.77
C ASP A 40 38.03 18.73 -17.64
N ALA A 41 37.74 18.66 -18.94
CA ALA A 41 37.92 19.78 -19.86
C ALA A 41 36.95 20.93 -19.54
N TRP A 42 35.68 20.63 -19.22
CA TRP A 42 34.72 21.65 -18.79
C TRP A 42 35.11 22.30 -17.46
N VAL A 43 35.59 21.52 -16.50
CA VAL A 43 36.13 22.01 -15.22
C VAL A 43 37.32 22.94 -15.47
N ALA A 44 38.27 22.54 -16.31
CA ALA A 44 39.44 23.35 -16.64
C ALA A 44 39.05 24.70 -17.27
N LEU A 45 38.08 24.71 -18.18
CA LEU A 45 37.58 25.94 -18.80
C LEU A 45 36.87 26.85 -17.80
N HIS A 46 36.09 26.29 -16.88
CA HIS A 46 35.45 27.06 -15.80
C HIS A 46 36.48 27.71 -14.89
N ASN A 47 37.43 26.90 -14.39
CA ASN A 47 38.43 27.34 -13.44
C ASN A 47 39.42 28.34 -14.07
N ALA A 48 39.62 28.29 -15.39
CA ALA A 48 40.37 29.30 -16.14
C ALA A 48 39.57 30.60 -16.41
N GLY A 49 38.30 30.67 -16.03
CA GLY A 49 37.42 31.82 -16.28
C GLY A 49 37.00 31.98 -17.75
N ARG A 50 37.21 30.96 -18.59
CA ARG A 50 36.82 30.99 -20.01
C ARG A 50 35.32 30.74 -20.20
N VAL A 51 34.70 30.02 -19.28
CA VAL A 51 33.24 29.79 -19.23
C VAL A 51 32.75 29.93 -17.79
N ASN A 52 31.50 30.34 -17.60
CA ASN A 52 30.85 30.28 -16.29
C ASN A 52 29.77 29.20 -16.32
N LEU A 53 30.13 27.99 -15.90
CA LEU A 53 29.20 26.85 -15.88
C LEU A 53 28.00 27.11 -14.96
N LEU A 54 28.20 27.62 -13.74
CA LEU A 54 27.11 27.83 -12.78
C LEU A 54 26.07 28.82 -13.30
N GLU A 55 26.53 29.95 -13.85
CA GLU A 55 25.65 30.96 -14.44
C GLU A 55 24.92 30.43 -15.67
N ARG A 56 25.62 29.69 -16.54
CA ARG A 56 25.00 29.13 -17.74
C ARG A 56 23.97 28.07 -17.39
N CYS A 57 24.27 27.21 -16.42
CA CYS A 57 23.33 26.21 -15.92
C CYS A 57 22.06 26.89 -15.41
N ARG A 58 22.18 27.93 -14.57
CA ARG A 58 21.02 28.72 -14.13
C ARG A 58 20.16 29.20 -15.29
N SER A 59 20.77 29.75 -16.34
CA SER A 59 20.02 30.25 -17.51
C SER A 59 19.40 29.15 -18.38
N ALA A 60 19.91 27.93 -18.30
CA ALA A 60 19.55 26.83 -19.20
C ALA A 60 18.52 25.87 -18.58
N LEU A 61 18.17 26.03 -17.30
CA LEU A 61 17.29 25.12 -16.58
C LEU A 61 15.81 25.37 -16.79
N ASP A 62 15.44 26.61 -17.14
CA ASP A 62 14.06 26.98 -17.37
C ASP A 62 13.51 26.24 -18.59
N GLY A 63 12.52 25.38 -18.38
CA GLY A 63 11.80 24.68 -19.44
C GLY A 63 12.49 23.43 -20.00
N LEU A 64 13.48 22.86 -19.31
CA LEU A 64 14.04 21.57 -19.71
C LEU A 64 13.07 20.41 -19.45
N ASP A 65 12.84 19.59 -20.48
CA ASP A 65 12.17 18.30 -20.33
C ASP A 65 12.99 17.37 -19.44
N TRP A 66 12.29 16.49 -18.71
CA TRP A 66 12.91 15.54 -17.77
C TRP A 66 14.03 14.70 -18.41
N ASP A 67 13.85 14.29 -19.67
CA ASP A 67 14.82 13.47 -20.42
C ASP A 67 16.16 14.18 -20.66
N VAL A 68 16.18 15.52 -20.63
CA VAL A 68 17.40 16.33 -20.73
C VAL A 68 17.87 16.76 -19.35
N ALA A 69 16.95 17.15 -18.46
CA ALA A 69 17.25 17.62 -17.12
C ALA A 69 17.99 16.57 -16.30
N TYR A 70 17.59 15.29 -16.38
CA TYR A 70 18.21 14.23 -15.58
C TYR A 70 19.68 13.96 -15.96
N PRO A 71 20.04 13.68 -17.24
CA PRO A 71 21.45 13.50 -17.62
C PRO A 71 22.28 14.77 -17.43
N PHE A 72 21.69 15.95 -17.66
CA PHE A 72 22.32 17.24 -17.35
C PHE A 72 22.69 17.33 -15.86
N GLY A 73 21.75 17.00 -14.98
CA GLY A 73 21.94 16.97 -13.53
C GLY A 73 23.02 15.99 -13.09
N GLN A 74 23.04 14.79 -13.67
CA GLN A 74 24.09 13.81 -13.40
C GLN A 74 25.47 14.32 -13.80
N ARG A 75 25.58 15.00 -14.94
CA ARG A 75 26.84 15.60 -15.37
C ARG A 75 27.26 16.74 -14.46
N MET A 76 26.32 17.62 -14.09
CA MET A 76 26.58 18.67 -13.11
C MET A 76 27.08 18.12 -11.79
N ALA A 77 26.49 17.02 -11.30
CA ALA A 77 26.92 16.36 -10.08
C ALA A 77 28.39 15.86 -10.14
N ARG A 78 28.88 15.50 -11.33
CA ARG A 78 30.27 15.07 -11.53
C ARG A 78 31.26 16.24 -11.62
N VAL A 79 30.90 17.34 -12.27
CA VAL A 79 31.81 18.49 -12.45
C VAL A 79 31.84 19.42 -11.23
N LEU A 80 30.72 19.60 -10.54
CA LEU A 80 30.57 20.54 -9.42
C LEU A 80 31.67 20.43 -8.34
N PRO A 81 32.07 19.23 -7.87
CA PRO A 81 33.07 19.10 -6.81
C PRO A 81 34.44 19.71 -7.15
N ALA A 82 34.77 19.85 -8.44
CA ALA A 82 36.06 20.33 -8.92
C ALA A 82 36.05 21.80 -9.40
N LEU A 83 34.90 22.48 -9.36
CA LEU A 83 34.78 23.87 -9.77
C LEU A 83 35.37 24.82 -8.73
N GLN A 84 36.16 25.81 -9.19
CA GLN A 84 36.63 26.93 -8.39
C GLN A 84 35.60 28.05 -8.45
N SER A 85 34.84 28.21 -7.37
CA SER A 85 33.76 29.20 -7.30
C SER A 85 33.69 29.86 -5.92
N SER A 86 32.97 30.97 -5.82
CA SER A 86 32.68 31.62 -4.55
C SER A 86 31.48 30.94 -3.86
N ALA A 87 31.39 31.09 -2.54
CA ALA A 87 30.22 30.64 -1.78
C ALA A 87 28.92 31.25 -2.33
N MET A 88 28.97 32.53 -2.71
CA MET A 88 27.81 33.25 -3.25
C MET A 88 27.34 32.68 -4.58
N ALA A 89 28.25 32.40 -5.51
CA ALA A 89 27.90 31.81 -6.81
C ALA A 89 27.32 30.40 -6.66
N MET A 90 27.83 29.62 -5.68
CA MET A 90 27.27 28.31 -5.36
C MET A 90 25.88 28.42 -4.71
N ALA A 91 25.68 29.41 -3.85
CA ALA A 91 24.35 29.72 -3.32
C ALA A 91 23.41 30.08 -4.47
N ASP A 92 23.73 31.08 -5.29
CA ASP A 92 22.87 31.51 -6.41
C ASP A 92 22.49 30.35 -7.34
N PHE A 93 23.41 29.40 -7.55
CA PHE A 93 23.13 28.16 -8.25
C PHE A 93 22.14 27.25 -7.50
N LEU A 94 22.30 27.05 -6.19
CA LEU A 94 21.36 26.26 -5.38
C LEU A 94 19.93 26.78 -5.40
N VAL A 95 19.72 28.10 -5.27
CA VAL A 95 18.38 28.70 -5.40
C VAL A 95 17.82 28.49 -6.81
N ALA A 96 18.65 28.65 -7.85
CA ALA A 96 18.20 28.45 -9.21
C ALA A 96 17.73 27.02 -9.51
N VAL A 97 18.30 26.02 -8.82
CA VAL A 97 17.91 24.62 -9.03
C VAL A 97 16.82 24.13 -8.08
N GLU A 98 16.45 24.90 -7.06
CA GLU A 98 15.59 24.46 -5.95
C GLU A 98 14.23 23.96 -6.43
N ASP A 99 13.58 24.72 -7.30
CA ASP A 99 12.26 24.41 -7.88
C ASP A 99 12.34 23.63 -9.20
N THR A 100 13.51 23.13 -9.56
CA THR A 100 13.73 22.39 -10.81
C THR A 100 13.85 20.89 -10.54
N HIS A 101 13.76 20.09 -11.61
CA HIS A 101 14.04 18.66 -11.57
C HIS A 101 15.41 18.29 -11.00
N LEU A 102 16.39 19.22 -11.02
CA LEU A 102 17.70 19.02 -10.43
C LEU A 102 17.74 19.13 -8.90
N GLY A 103 16.78 19.87 -8.32
CA GLY A 103 16.64 20.06 -6.88
C GLY A 103 16.31 18.77 -6.13
N MET A 104 15.82 17.74 -6.85
CA MET A 104 15.42 16.40 -6.39
C MET A 104 16.59 15.48 -5.99
N GLY A 105 17.65 16.03 -5.39
CA GLY A 105 18.71 15.25 -4.74
C GLY A 105 19.98 14.99 -5.55
N LEU A 106 20.08 15.42 -6.82
CA LEU A 106 21.32 15.26 -7.60
C LEU A 106 22.39 16.30 -7.22
N VAL A 107 21.98 17.54 -6.98
CA VAL A 107 22.90 18.66 -6.75
C VAL A 107 23.44 18.70 -5.32
N ALA A 108 22.61 18.38 -4.31
CA ALA A 108 22.99 18.48 -2.90
C ALA A 108 24.24 17.64 -2.53
N PRO A 109 24.37 16.36 -2.93
CA PRO A 109 25.58 15.58 -2.69
C PRO A 109 26.82 16.18 -3.35
N ALA A 110 26.69 16.72 -4.56
CA ALA A 110 27.80 17.30 -5.31
C ALA A 110 28.28 18.62 -4.69
N VAL A 111 27.37 19.48 -4.24
CA VAL A 111 27.71 20.70 -3.51
C VAL A 111 28.31 20.37 -2.14
N THR A 112 27.83 19.32 -1.47
CA THR A 112 28.46 18.83 -0.23
C THR A 112 29.90 18.36 -0.48
N ALA A 113 30.16 17.65 -1.57
CA ALA A 113 31.51 17.25 -1.97
C ALA A 113 32.39 18.47 -2.32
N TRP A 114 31.84 19.46 -3.02
CA TRP A 114 32.52 20.73 -3.27
C TRP A 114 32.90 21.46 -1.98
N LEU A 115 31.99 21.55 -0.99
CA LEU A 115 32.26 22.15 0.32
C LEU A 115 33.36 21.40 1.09
N ARG A 116 33.42 20.06 0.98
CA ARG A 116 34.50 19.25 1.56
C ARG A 116 35.86 19.54 0.91
N ALA A 117 35.89 19.73 -0.40
CA ALA A 117 37.10 20.11 -1.13
C ALA A 117 37.55 21.55 -0.82
N ASN A 118 36.61 22.42 -0.42
CA ASN A 118 36.85 23.83 -0.12
C ASN A 118 36.62 24.12 1.39
N ALA A 119 37.45 23.51 2.25
CA ALA A 119 37.28 23.53 3.71
C ALA A 119 37.20 24.94 4.31
N ASP A 120 37.95 25.92 3.78
CA ASP A 120 37.93 27.31 4.24
C ASP A 120 36.58 27.97 3.97
N VAL A 121 36.00 27.70 2.78
CA VAL A 121 34.66 28.19 2.41
C VAL A 121 33.60 27.55 3.29
N CYS A 122 33.68 26.23 3.49
CA CYS A 122 32.79 25.50 4.39
C CYS A 122 32.87 26.05 5.84
N GLN A 123 34.07 26.36 6.33
CA GLN A 123 34.26 26.94 7.65
C GLN A 123 33.71 28.39 7.74
N ALA A 124 33.87 29.19 6.69
CA ALA A 124 33.32 30.55 6.64
C ALA A 124 31.78 30.51 6.68
N VAL A 125 31.16 29.69 5.84
CA VAL A 125 29.69 29.52 5.79
C VAL A 125 29.14 29.04 7.13
N THR A 126 29.82 28.09 7.79
CA THR A 126 29.35 27.55 9.08
C THR A 126 29.57 28.46 10.29
N ARG A 127 30.44 29.47 10.21
CA ARG A 127 30.70 30.42 11.32
C ARG A 127 29.83 31.66 11.30
N ALA A 128 29.30 32.03 10.14
CA ALA A 128 28.53 33.26 9.96
C ALA A 128 27.23 33.00 9.19
N PRO A 129 26.29 32.18 9.72
CA PRO A 129 24.98 31.99 9.10
C PRO A 129 24.18 33.30 8.98
N ALA A 130 24.51 34.29 9.84
CA ALA A 130 23.83 35.56 9.97
C ALA A 130 24.21 36.64 8.92
N GLU A 131 25.21 36.40 8.05
CA GLU A 131 25.33 37.20 6.84
C GLU A 131 24.19 36.80 5.90
N ARG A 132 23.02 37.43 6.10
CA ARG A 132 21.67 37.19 5.52
C ARG A 132 21.56 36.94 4.00
N HIS A 133 22.68 36.90 3.27
CA HIS A 133 22.79 36.65 1.84
C HIS A 133 23.34 35.26 1.50
N LEU A 134 23.92 34.51 2.44
CA LEU A 134 24.26 33.10 2.22
C LEU A 134 23.01 32.24 2.47
N GLN A 135 22.56 31.56 1.43
CA GLN A 135 21.28 30.87 1.40
C GLN A 135 21.20 29.71 2.40
N ALA A 136 20.02 29.56 3.03
CA ALA A 136 19.74 28.57 4.08
C ALA A 136 20.21 27.15 3.69
N ARG A 137 19.93 26.73 2.45
CA ARG A 137 20.33 25.43 1.92
C ARG A 137 21.85 25.23 1.86
N LEU A 138 22.62 26.25 1.50
CA LEU A 138 24.08 26.16 1.47
C LEU A 138 24.65 25.98 2.89
N PHE A 139 24.06 26.63 3.89
CA PHE A 139 24.43 26.46 5.29
C PHE A 139 24.17 25.03 5.78
N THR A 140 23.00 24.46 5.49
CA THR A 140 22.69 23.04 5.79
C THR A 140 23.70 22.08 5.17
N LEU A 141 23.99 22.24 3.88
CA LEU A 141 24.99 21.41 3.19
C LEU A 141 26.39 21.63 3.73
N ALA A 142 26.73 22.83 4.21
CA ALA A 142 28.01 23.11 4.86
C ALA A 142 28.12 22.40 6.21
N LEU A 143 27.06 22.37 7.03
CA LEU A 143 27.02 21.58 8.26
C LEU A 143 27.22 20.08 7.98
N GLN A 144 26.55 19.53 6.95
CA GLN A 144 26.73 18.15 6.52
C GLN A 144 28.14 17.87 5.97
N ALA A 145 28.72 18.82 5.22
CA ALA A 145 30.06 18.71 4.67
C ALA A 145 31.15 18.67 5.75
N ARG A 146 30.98 19.42 6.86
CA ARG A 146 31.88 19.36 8.03
C ARG A 146 31.98 17.96 8.64
N GLY A 147 30.96 17.13 8.46
CA GLY A 147 30.93 15.74 8.95
C GLY A 147 31.02 15.61 10.46
N THR A 148 30.80 16.69 11.21
CA THR A 148 30.87 16.71 12.68
C THR A 148 29.50 17.11 13.23
N PRO A 149 28.63 16.14 13.60
CA PRO A 149 27.27 16.43 14.09
C PRO A 149 27.23 17.40 15.27
N GLN A 150 28.29 17.44 16.10
CA GLN A 150 28.40 18.40 17.20
C GLN A 150 28.27 19.85 16.73
N VAL A 151 28.84 20.22 15.58
CA VAL A 151 28.74 21.59 15.06
C VAL A 151 27.29 21.95 14.76
N ALA A 152 26.50 21.01 14.23
CA ALA A 152 25.07 21.25 14.00
C ALA A 152 24.30 21.33 15.33
N ARG A 153 24.64 20.51 16.34
CA ARG A 153 24.04 20.61 17.68
C ARG A 153 24.28 21.96 18.35
N ASP A 154 25.48 22.53 18.18
CA ASP A 154 25.83 23.83 18.76
C ASP A 154 24.90 24.95 18.23
N TRP A 155 24.41 24.82 16.99
CA TRP A 155 23.47 25.78 16.36
C TRP A 155 22.00 25.56 16.74
N LEU A 156 21.64 24.47 17.45
CA LEU A 156 20.26 24.24 17.88
C LEU A 156 19.82 25.22 18.99
N GLY A 157 20.77 25.85 19.69
CA GLY A 157 20.51 26.87 20.72
C GLY A 157 20.48 28.31 20.20
N ASP A 158 20.56 28.52 18.88
CA ASP A 158 20.57 29.86 18.30
C ASP A 158 19.20 30.56 18.46
N GLU A 159 19.20 31.88 18.64
CA GLU A 159 17.97 32.67 18.77
C GLU A 159 17.17 32.72 17.45
N ALA A 160 17.86 32.68 16.31
CA ALA A 160 17.25 32.72 14.99
C ALA A 160 16.65 31.36 14.61
N LYS A 161 15.33 31.34 14.38
CA LYS A 161 14.59 30.15 13.97
C LYS A 161 15.19 29.51 12.71
N GLU A 162 15.53 30.33 11.71
CA GLU A 162 16.02 29.84 10.41
C GLU A 162 17.31 29.03 10.57
N VAL A 163 18.19 29.44 11.49
CA VAL A 163 19.44 28.74 11.79
C VAL A 163 19.16 27.39 12.44
N ARG A 164 18.24 27.34 13.41
CA ARG A 164 17.82 26.09 14.07
C ARG A 164 17.18 25.11 13.08
N VAL A 165 16.31 25.59 12.18
CA VAL A 165 15.70 24.79 11.11
C VAL A 165 16.78 24.14 10.23
N GLN A 166 17.77 24.92 9.76
CA GLN A 166 18.85 24.36 8.94
C GLN A 166 19.73 23.37 9.72
N ALA A 167 19.99 23.62 11.01
CA ALA A 167 20.73 22.71 11.85
C ALA A 167 20.00 21.37 12.07
N LEU A 168 18.68 21.39 12.28
CA LEU A 168 17.84 20.19 12.37
C LEU A 168 17.80 19.43 11.05
N ASP A 169 17.63 20.11 9.92
CA ASP A 169 17.64 19.47 8.60
C ASP A 169 19.01 18.83 8.30
N ALA A 170 20.10 19.50 8.67
CA ALA A 170 21.44 18.92 8.59
C ALA A 170 21.56 17.64 9.42
N LEU A 171 21.18 17.67 10.70
CA LEU A 171 21.23 16.52 11.60
C LEU A 171 20.42 15.33 11.11
N SER A 172 19.27 15.56 10.45
CA SER A 172 18.44 14.49 9.89
C SER A 172 19.09 13.71 8.75
N ASN A 173 20.24 14.17 8.24
CA ASN A 173 20.97 13.56 7.13
C ASN A 173 22.44 13.24 7.48
N MET A 174 22.89 13.49 8.70
CA MET A 174 24.29 13.28 9.13
C MET A 174 24.46 11.94 9.83
N THR A 175 25.56 11.25 9.56
CA THR A 175 25.95 10.07 10.34
C THR A 175 26.53 10.50 11.69
N ASP A 176 26.37 9.67 12.70
CA ASP A 176 26.75 9.97 14.07
C ASP A 176 27.13 8.69 14.83
N ASP A 177 27.86 8.83 15.93
CA ASP A 177 28.15 7.70 16.81
C ASP A 177 27.08 7.58 17.92
N ALA A 178 27.10 6.46 18.67
CA ALA A 178 26.11 6.23 19.71
C ALA A 178 26.15 7.29 20.85
N ALA A 179 27.29 7.92 21.10
CA ALA A 179 27.39 8.98 22.11
C ALA A 179 26.75 10.27 21.59
N GLY A 180 26.95 10.58 20.32
CA GLY A 180 26.33 11.69 19.61
C GLY A 180 24.82 11.53 19.49
N VAL A 181 24.32 10.34 19.15
CA VAL A 181 22.88 10.04 19.13
C VAL A 181 22.26 10.33 20.51
N ARG A 182 22.87 9.82 21.58
CA ARG A 182 22.40 10.10 22.96
C ARG A 182 22.44 11.59 23.30
N ALA A 183 23.47 12.31 22.87
CA ALA A 183 23.57 13.75 23.07
C ALA A 183 22.44 14.50 22.34
N THR A 184 22.13 14.10 21.11
CA THR A 184 21.01 14.68 20.35
C THR A 184 19.68 14.42 21.06
N VAL A 185 19.40 13.17 21.45
CA VAL A 185 18.16 12.79 22.18
C VAL A 185 17.98 13.60 23.46
N ALA A 186 19.06 13.82 24.23
CA ALA A 186 19.00 14.58 25.48
C ALA A 186 18.58 16.05 25.30
N ILE A 187 18.82 16.63 24.12
CA ILE A 187 18.52 18.03 23.82
C ILE A 187 17.09 18.20 23.27
N LEU A 188 16.53 17.18 22.60
CA LEU A 188 15.21 17.27 21.94
C LEU A 188 14.08 17.80 22.85
N PRO A 189 13.93 17.38 24.12
CA PRO A 189 12.86 17.89 24.98
C PRO A 189 12.91 19.40 25.19
N SER A 190 14.12 19.99 25.30
CA SER A 190 14.28 21.44 25.46
C SER A 190 13.90 22.21 24.21
N LEU A 191 14.19 21.66 23.02
CA LEU A 191 13.84 22.29 21.75
C LEU A 191 12.33 22.27 21.50
N LEU A 192 11.64 21.21 21.95
CA LEU A 192 10.21 21.05 21.73
C LEU A 192 9.33 22.08 22.45
N ALA A 193 9.80 22.67 23.54
CA ALA A 193 9.02 23.62 24.34
C ALA A 193 8.63 24.87 23.54
N GLU A 194 9.49 25.31 22.63
CA GLU A 194 9.31 26.54 21.83
C GLU A 194 9.32 26.27 20.32
N ALA A 195 9.31 24.99 19.91
CA ALA A 195 9.37 24.61 18.50
C ALA A 195 8.10 25.00 17.73
N SER A 196 8.31 25.71 16.62
CA SER A 196 7.32 25.93 15.57
C SER A 196 6.98 24.64 14.81
N ASP A 197 5.90 24.65 14.03
CA ASP A 197 5.46 23.48 13.24
C ASP A 197 6.55 22.97 12.27
N GLU A 198 7.30 23.88 11.67
CA GLU A 198 8.43 23.56 10.79
C GLU A 198 9.58 22.88 11.53
N GLU A 199 9.92 23.38 12.73
CA GLU A 199 10.94 22.74 13.57
C GLU A 199 10.46 21.36 14.05
N ARG A 200 9.18 21.21 14.40
CA ARG A 200 8.58 19.91 14.77
C ARG A 200 8.64 18.89 13.63
N LEU A 201 8.38 19.33 12.40
CA LEU A 201 8.50 18.49 11.21
C LEU A 201 9.94 18.00 11.00
N LEU A 202 10.93 18.86 11.25
CA LEU A 202 12.34 18.46 11.15
C LEU A 202 12.78 17.61 12.35
N LEU A 203 12.27 17.88 13.55
CA LEU A 203 12.52 17.08 14.74
C LEU A 203 12.03 15.64 14.54
N ILE A 204 10.86 15.41 13.92
CA ILE A 204 10.42 14.04 13.62
C ILE A 204 11.33 13.35 12.59
N LYS A 205 11.84 14.07 11.58
CA LYS A 205 12.85 13.52 10.65
C LYS A 205 14.13 13.13 11.38
N VAL A 206 14.63 14.00 12.26
CA VAL A 206 15.80 13.71 13.11
C VAL A 206 15.54 12.46 13.92
N VAL A 207 14.40 12.36 14.61
CA VAL A 207 14.06 11.21 15.45
C VAL A 207 14.02 9.90 14.65
N ILE A 208 13.40 9.89 13.46
CA ILE A 208 13.40 8.73 12.55
C ILE A 208 14.84 8.34 12.20
N HIS A 209 15.66 9.31 11.78
CA HIS A 209 17.05 9.07 11.42
C HIS A 209 17.89 8.55 12.60
N LEU A 210 17.67 9.04 13.82
CA LEU A 210 18.36 8.55 15.02
C LEU A 210 18.06 7.06 15.30
N THR A 211 16.85 6.58 14.99
CA THR A 211 16.55 5.15 15.11
C THR A 211 17.30 4.30 14.08
N ASP A 212 17.57 4.83 12.90
CA ASP A 212 18.38 4.13 11.89
C ASP A 212 19.87 4.07 12.30
N LEU A 213 20.34 5.04 13.09
CA LEU A 213 21.74 5.10 13.57
C LEU A 213 21.99 4.27 14.83
N MET A 214 20.98 4.06 15.68
CA MET A 214 21.13 3.33 16.94
C MET A 214 19.87 2.52 17.24
N GLU A 215 20.03 1.21 17.50
CA GLU A 215 18.92 0.38 17.93
C GLU A 215 18.45 0.76 19.35
N ASN A 216 17.15 0.59 19.61
CA ASN A 216 16.53 0.77 20.93
C ASN A 216 16.71 2.17 21.54
N VAL A 217 16.72 3.23 20.72
CA VAL A 217 16.66 4.60 21.24
C VAL A 217 15.32 4.84 21.92
N ASP A 218 15.34 5.34 23.16
CA ASP A 218 14.12 5.74 23.85
C ASP A 218 13.69 7.15 23.41
N ILE A 219 12.74 7.20 22.49
CA ILE A 219 12.24 8.42 21.83
C ILE A 219 10.70 8.50 21.84
N ALA A 220 10.01 7.57 22.51
CA ALA A 220 8.55 7.49 22.47
C ALA A 220 7.88 8.76 23.03
N ASP A 221 8.39 9.27 24.15
CA ASP A 221 7.89 10.51 24.77
C ASP A 221 8.15 11.74 23.89
N VAL A 222 9.30 11.76 23.20
CA VAL A 222 9.67 12.84 22.28
C VAL A 222 8.74 12.83 21.06
N VAL A 223 8.48 11.67 20.46
CA VAL A 223 7.52 11.54 19.34
C VAL A 223 6.12 11.95 19.77
N THR A 224 5.68 11.51 20.95
CA THR A 224 4.38 11.93 21.52
C THR A 224 4.29 13.45 21.64
N ALA A 225 5.33 14.09 22.18
CA ALA A 225 5.37 15.55 22.34
C ALA A 225 5.44 16.30 21.00
N ILE A 226 6.15 15.74 20.00
CA ILE A 226 6.16 16.29 18.62
C ILE A 226 4.75 16.27 18.05
N LEU A 227 4.08 15.11 18.06
CA LEU A 227 2.78 14.92 17.44
C LEU A 227 1.66 15.70 18.12
N ASN A 228 1.67 15.82 19.46
CA ASN A 228 0.65 16.55 20.20
C ASN A 228 0.64 18.06 19.95
N GLY A 229 1.81 18.64 19.61
CA GLY A 229 1.93 20.07 19.30
C GLY A 229 2.21 20.36 17.83
N GLY A 230 2.28 19.33 16.99
CA GLY A 230 2.57 19.45 15.56
C GLY A 230 1.31 19.44 14.70
N ASP A 231 1.49 19.79 13.43
CA ASP A 231 0.42 19.81 12.44
C ASP A 231 0.26 18.46 11.71
N ALA A 232 -0.61 18.42 10.70
CA ALA A 232 -0.80 17.24 9.86
C ALA A 232 0.48 16.83 9.09
N ALA A 233 1.41 17.75 8.81
CA ALA A 233 2.67 17.43 8.16
C ALA A 233 3.57 16.57 9.06
N CYS A 234 3.62 16.87 10.36
CA CYS A 234 4.36 16.06 11.34
C CYS A 234 3.87 14.61 11.37
N LEU A 235 2.55 14.41 11.39
CA LEU A 235 1.94 13.08 11.37
C LEU A 235 2.18 12.34 10.04
N ARG A 236 2.10 13.03 8.90
CA ARG A 236 2.45 12.44 7.59
C ARG A 236 3.91 12.00 7.55
N GLN A 237 4.82 12.79 8.11
CA GLN A 237 6.24 12.45 8.17
C GLN A 237 6.51 11.27 9.10
N ALA A 238 5.85 11.20 10.27
CA ALA A 238 5.93 10.05 11.18
C ALA A 238 5.38 8.76 10.54
N SER A 239 4.24 8.86 9.85
CA SER A 239 3.65 7.78 9.05
C SER A 239 4.61 7.31 7.96
N LEU A 240 5.23 8.24 7.22
CA LEU A 240 6.26 7.91 6.24
C LEU A 240 7.42 7.15 6.90
N GLY A 241 7.88 7.59 8.08
CA GLY A 241 8.90 6.92 8.88
C GLY A 241 8.57 5.44 9.13
N LEU A 242 7.35 5.14 9.58
CA LEU A 242 6.90 3.75 9.78
C LEU A 242 6.96 2.92 8.47
N ARG A 243 6.67 3.52 7.32
CA ARG A 243 6.65 2.78 6.05
C ARG A 243 8.05 2.48 5.51
N ILE A 244 9.02 3.37 5.76
CA ILE A 244 10.34 3.33 5.12
C ILE A 244 11.47 2.88 6.04
N SER A 245 11.40 3.13 7.34
CA SER A 245 12.46 2.80 8.31
C SER A 245 12.06 1.56 9.14
N PRO A 246 12.73 0.42 8.94
CA PRO A 246 12.53 -0.77 9.78
C PRO A 246 12.93 -0.53 11.25
N ALA A 247 13.92 0.33 11.51
CA ALA A 247 14.36 0.62 12.87
C ALA A 247 13.30 1.48 13.61
N PHE A 248 12.72 2.47 12.95
CA PHE A 248 11.63 3.25 13.52
C PHE A 248 10.38 2.38 13.77
N MET A 249 10.06 1.47 12.83
CA MET A 249 8.96 0.50 12.95
C MET A 249 9.10 -0.42 14.18
N THR A 250 10.31 -0.88 14.47
CA THR A 250 10.57 -1.78 15.62
C THR A 250 10.72 -1.05 16.95
N SER A 251 10.91 0.27 16.93
CA SER A 251 11.03 1.10 18.13
C SER A 251 9.72 1.24 18.91
N ASN A 252 9.83 1.59 20.20
CA ASN A 252 8.67 1.93 21.03
C ASN A 252 7.96 3.22 20.58
N ALA A 253 8.61 4.07 19.76
CA ALA A 253 8.00 5.26 19.19
C ALA A 253 6.93 4.96 18.13
N ARG A 254 6.80 3.70 17.67
CA ARG A 254 5.69 3.27 16.81
C ARG A 254 4.33 3.52 17.44
N GLU A 255 4.16 3.23 18.73
CA GLU A 255 2.86 3.26 19.39
C GLU A 255 2.25 4.68 19.43
N PRO A 256 3.00 5.74 19.80
CA PRO A 256 2.53 7.12 19.67
C PRO A 256 2.04 7.50 18.26
N VAL A 257 2.72 7.04 17.21
CA VAL A 257 2.33 7.32 15.81
C VAL A 257 1.02 6.58 15.47
N VAL A 258 0.90 5.32 15.89
CA VAL A 258 -0.33 4.53 15.72
C VAL A 258 -1.51 5.21 16.43
N ASP A 259 -1.32 5.68 17.66
CA ASP A 259 -2.38 6.33 18.43
C ASP A 259 -2.77 7.68 17.80
N ALA A 260 -1.79 8.47 17.32
CA ALA A 260 -2.06 9.73 16.62
C ALA A 260 -2.79 9.52 15.29
N LEU A 261 -2.43 8.48 14.51
CA LEU A 261 -3.15 8.11 13.29
C LEU A 261 -4.59 7.63 13.62
N GLY A 262 -4.75 6.86 14.70
CA GLY A 262 -6.06 6.40 15.16
C GLY A 262 -6.97 7.53 15.63
N ALA A 263 -6.41 8.58 16.24
CA ALA A 263 -7.15 9.75 16.70
C ALA A 263 -7.79 10.56 15.55
N LEU A 264 -7.25 10.46 14.33
CA LEU A 264 -7.88 11.03 13.13
C LEU A 264 -9.18 10.29 12.74
N GLY A 265 -9.35 9.05 13.19
CA GLY A 265 -10.50 8.22 12.85
C GLY A 265 -10.69 8.06 11.33
N ALA A 266 -11.93 8.25 10.86
CA ALA A 266 -12.28 8.11 9.44
C ALA A 266 -11.75 9.25 8.55
N ASP A 267 -11.33 10.37 9.12
CA ASP A 267 -10.82 11.54 8.37
C ASP A 267 -9.35 11.37 7.94
N ALA A 268 -8.68 10.32 8.40
CA ALA A 268 -7.32 10.02 7.99
C ALA A 268 -7.24 9.73 6.48
N SER A 269 -6.16 10.16 5.81
CA SER A 269 -5.91 9.77 4.42
C SER A 269 -5.85 8.24 4.32
N SER A 270 -6.91 7.66 3.76
CA SER A 270 -7.12 6.21 3.76
C SER A 270 -5.92 5.46 3.17
N GLY A 271 -5.24 6.03 2.17
CA GLY A 271 -4.05 5.46 1.55
C GLY A 271 -2.85 5.33 2.50
N ASP A 272 -2.55 6.36 3.30
CA ASP A 272 -1.37 6.33 4.19
C ASP A 272 -1.59 5.36 5.34
N VAL A 273 -2.78 5.39 5.97
CA VAL A 273 -3.11 4.48 7.07
C VAL A 273 -3.16 3.03 6.59
N THR A 274 -3.73 2.78 5.40
CA THR A 274 -3.77 1.43 4.82
C THR A 274 -2.37 0.85 4.65
N GLU A 275 -1.43 1.63 4.12
CA GLU A 275 -0.05 1.16 3.94
C GLU A 275 0.68 0.97 5.28
N VAL A 276 0.43 1.84 6.28
CA VAL A 276 0.98 1.65 7.64
C VAL A 276 0.45 0.34 8.26
N VAL A 277 -0.85 0.08 8.18
CA VAL A 277 -1.46 -1.16 8.70
C VAL A 277 -0.87 -2.40 8.04
N ARG A 278 -0.71 -2.37 6.71
CA ARG A 278 -0.04 -3.44 5.96
C ARG A 278 1.39 -3.65 6.47
N LYS A 279 2.18 -2.58 6.57
CA LYS A 279 3.57 -2.65 7.03
C LYS A 279 3.70 -3.17 8.46
N LEU A 280 2.82 -2.75 9.37
CA LEU A 280 2.75 -3.24 10.75
C LEU A 280 2.48 -4.75 10.80
N ALA A 281 1.44 -5.20 10.08
CA ALA A 281 1.07 -6.60 10.02
C ALA A 281 2.21 -7.46 9.41
N SER A 282 2.78 -7.04 8.27
CA SER A 282 3.90 -7.75 7.63
C SER A 282 5.17 -7.78 8.46
N ALA A 283 5.39 -6.79 9.34
CA ALA A 283 6.53 -6.75 10.24
C ALA A 283 6.31 -7.56 11.53
N GLY A 284 5.15 -8.21 11.71
CA GLY A 284 4.82 -8.98 12.91
C GLY A 284 4.27 -8.15 14.07
N HIS A 285 4.01 -6.85 13.88
CA HIS A 285 3.38 -5.97 14.87
C HIS A 285 1.84 -6.02 14.77
N VAL A 286 1.30 -7.23 14.86
CA VAL A 286 -0.12 -7.51 14.63
C VAL A 286 -1.02 -6.74 15.60
N ASP A 287 -0.68 -6.69 16.89
CA ASP A 287 -1.48 -5.99 17.91
C ASP A 287 -1.64 -4.50 17.59
N SER A 288 -0.57 -3.83 17.17
CA SER A 288 -0.59 -2.42 16.77
C SER A 288 -1.39 -2.21 15.47
N ALA A 289 -1.27 -3.13 14.51
CA ALA A 289 -2.05 -3.09 13.26
C ALA A 289 -3.55 -3.27 13.51
N VAL A 290 -3.93 -4.24 14.36
CA VAL A 290 -5.30 -4.50 14.78
C VAL A 290 -5.86 -3.29 15.53
N ARG A 291 -5.11 -2.74 16.49
CA ARG A 291 -5.54 -1.54 17.25
C ARG A 291 -5.78 -0.35 16.33
N LEU A 292 -4.88 -0.08 15.39
CA LEU A 292 -5.04 0.99 14.40
C LEU A 292 -6.30 0.77 13.53
N CYS A 293 -6.49 -0.47 13.08
CA CYS A 293 -7.67 -0.86 12.31
C CYS A 293 -8.97 -0.68 13.10
N GLU A 294 -8.99 -1.02 14.39
CA GLU A 294 -10.14 -0.85 15.29
C GLU A 294 -10.46 0.64 15.55
N MET A 295 -9.44 1.49 15.67
CA MET A 295 -9.63 2.93 15.86
C MET A 295 -10.23 3.60 14.61
N VAL A 296 -9.78 3.20 13.41
CA VAL A 296 -10.18 3.83 12.14
C VAL A 296 -11.43 3.20 11.52
N GLY A 297 -11.56 1.87 11.58
CA GLY A 297 -12.80 1.15 11.26
C GLY A 297 -13.28 1.19 9.80
N THR A 298 -12.44 1.56 8.83
CA THR A 298 -12.87 1.59 7.41
C THR A 298 -12.74 0.24 6.72
N ASN A 299 -13.63 -0.03 5.75
CA ASN A 299 -13.66 -1.30 5.03
C ASN A 299 -12.33 -1.63 4.33
N ALA A 300 -11.69 -0.62 3.71
CA ALA A 300 -10.43 -0.80 3.00
C ALA A 300 -9.30 -1.23 3.94
N ILE A 301 -9.20 -0.60 5.12
CA ILE A 301 -8.16 -0.91 6.10
C ILE A 301 -8.36 -2.29 6.70
N VAL A 302 -9.60 -2.63 7.08
CA VAL A 302 -9.94 -3.97 7.61
C VAL A 302 -9.60 -5.05 6.58
N ALA A 303 -9.98 -4.86 5.32
CA ALA A 303 -9.70 -5.82 4.28
C ALA A 303 -8.19 -6.01 4.05
N VAL A 304 -7.41 -4.92 4.02
CA VAL A 304 -5.95 -4.99 3.85
C VAL A 304 -5.27 -5.66 5.03
N LEU A 305 -5.69 -5.37 6.27
CA LEU A 305 -5.18 -6.06 7.45
C LEU A 305 -5.40 -7.56 7.32
N LEU A 306 -6.66 -7.98 7.14
CA LEU A 306 -7.00 -9.41 7.08
C LEU A 306 -6.26 -10.12 5.94
N ASP A 307 -6.12 -9.50 4.77
CA ASP A 307 -5.41 -10.11 3.64
C ASP A 307 -3.90 -10.27 3.89
N THR A 308 -3.31 -9.39 4.72
CA THR A 308 -1.87 -9.43 5.06
C THR A 308 -1.53 -10.49 6.11
N LEU A 309 -2.48 -10.83 6.99
CA LEU A 309 -2.27 -11.81 8.06
C LEU A 309 -2.24 -13.24 7.51
N ASP A 310 -1.44 -14.11 8.14
CA ASP A 310 -1.52 -15.56 7.93
C ASP A 310 -2.86 -16.12 8.42
N ALA A 311 -3.17 -17.37 8.05
CA ALA A 311 -4.49 -17.96 8.29
C ALA A 311 -4.85 -18.07 9.79
N ASP A 312 -3.90 -18.44 10.64
CA ASP A 312 -4.13 -18.65 12.07
C ASP A 312 -4.34 -17.30 12.77
N THR A 313 -3.44 -16.34 12.52
CA THR A 313 -3.56 -15.00 13.09
C THR A 313 -4.83 -14.28 12.61
N ARG A 314 -5.17 -14.41 11.32
CA ARG A 314 -6.42 -13.88 10.76
C ARG A 314 -7.64 -14.47 11.46
N CYS A 315 -7.63 -15.77 11.71
CA CYS A 315 -8.70 -16.46 12.41
C CYS A 315 -8.89 -15.88 13.83
N ASP A 316 -7.81 -15.73 14.57
CA ASP A 316 -7.83 -15.21 15.94
C ASP A 316 -8.34 -13.77 16.01
N VAL A 317 -7.92 -12.91 15.06
CA VAL A 317 -8.41 -11.53 14.93
C VAL A 317 -9.92 -11.49 14.64
N VAL A 318 -10.38 -12.26 13.65
CA VAL A 318 -11.81 -12.33 13.28
C VAL A 318 -12.66 -12.83 14.44
N LEU A 319 -12.24 -13.91 15.11
CA LEU A 319 -12.94 -14.42 16.30
C LEU A 319 -12.90 -13.41 17.45
N GLY A 320 -11.79 -12.70 17.62
CA GLY A 320 -11.64 -11.61 18.58
C GLY A 320 -12.66 -10.50 18.37
N TRP A 321 -12.86 -10.06 17.12
CA TRP A 321 -13.85 -9.06 16.76
C TRP A 321 -15.29 -9.54 16.96
N LEU A 322 -15.60 -10.77 16.55
CA LEU A 322 -16.93 -11.36 16.76
C LEU A 322 -17.30 -11.53 18.25
N ARG A 323 -16.30 -11.70 19.14
CA ARG A 323 -16.50 -11.81 20.59
C ARG A 323 -16.82 -10.48 21.25
N ARG A 324 -16.41 -9.37 20.65
CA ARG A 324 -16.61 -8.02 21.17
C ARG A 324 -17.96 -7.47 20.70
N ASP A 325 -18.45 -6.44 21.37
CA ASP A 325 -19.63 -5.70 20.93
C ASP A 325 -19.29 -4.43 20.14
N ASP A 326 -18.13 -4.43 19.51
CA ASP A 326 -17.69 -3.35 18.65
C ASP A 326 -18.17 -3.59 17.22
N LEU A 327 -19.03 -2.70 16.73
CA LEU A 327 -19.59 -2.77 15.39
C LEU A 327 -18.71 -2.08 14.33
N ARG A 328 -17.63 -1.38 14.71
CA ARG A 328 -16.85 -0.56 13.77
C ARG A 328 -16.13 -1.39 12.70
N VAL A 329 -15.54 -2.51 13.11
CA VAL A 329 -14.74 -3.37 12.22
C VAL A 329 -15.57 -4.41 11.46
N LEU A 330 -16.81 -4.66 11.90
CA LEU A 330 -17.65 -5.73 11.33
C LEU A 330 -18.09 -5.47 9.88
N PRO A 331 -18.44 -4.23 9.45
CA PRO A 331 -18.68 -3.93 8.04
C PRO A 331 -17.46 -4.21 7.16
N GLY A 332 -16.26 -3.87 7.62
CA GLY A 332 -15.03 -4.13 6.89
C GLY A 332 -14.70 -5.61 6.80
N MET A 333 -14.96 -6.36 7.88
CA MET A 333 -14.84 -7.82 7.89
C MET A 333 -15.84 -8.45 6.91
N ALA A 334 -17.10 -8.02 6.91
CA ALA A 334 -18.12 -8.50 5.97
C ALA A 334 -17.74 -8.18 4.52
N HIS A 335 -17.21 -6.98 4.26
CA HIS A 335 -16.68 -6.58 2.96
C HIS A 335 -15.55 -7.52 2.50
N PHE A 336 -14.57 -7.80 3.37
CA PHE A 336 -13.47 -8.72 3.09
C PHE A 336 -13.98 -10.11 2.66
N PHE A 337 -14.89 -10.71 3.44
CA PHE A 337 -15.46 -12.01 3.13
C PHE A 337 -16.27 -12.01 1.83
N THR A 338 -17.03 -10.94 1.58
CA THR A 338 -17.82 -10.78 0.34
C THR A 338 -16.91 -10.71 -0.89
N MET A 339 -15.83 -9.92 -0.83
CA MET A 339 -14.88 -9.80 -1.94
C MET A 339 -14.16 -11.12 -2.24
N ARG A 340 -13.79 -11.88 -1.21
CA ARG A 340 -13.17 -13.20 -1.39
C ARG A 340 -14.12 -14.23 -2.00
N ALA A 341 -15.38 -14.27 -1.55
CA ALA A 341 -16.41 -15.15 -2.10
C ALA A 341 -16.65 -14.86 -3.59
N MET A 342 -16.70 -13.58 -4.00
CA MET A 342 -16.81 -13.20 -5.42
C MET A 342 -15.58 -13.56 -6.23
N GLY A 343 -14.39 -13.54 -5.63
CA GLY A 343 -13.12 -13.93 -6.25
C GLY A 343 -12.89 -15.44 -6.35
N GLY A 344 -13.80 -16.27 -5.80
CA GLY A 344 -13.64 -17.73 -5.76
C GLY A 344 -12.55 -18.22 -4.79
N ALA A 345 -12.16 -17.38 -3.82
CA ALA A 345 -11.16 -17.71 -2.81
C ALA A 345 -11.82 -18.28 -1.55
N ASP A 346 -12.14 -19.57 -1.57
CA ASP A 346 -12.54 -20.34 -0.40
C ASP A 346 -11.28 -20.71 0.37
N ASP A 347 -11.12 -20.26 1.64
CA ASP A 347 -10.20 -20.85 2.65
C ASP A 347 -10.18 -20.00 3.93
N PHE A 348 -11.34 -19.75 4.56
CA PHE A 348 -11.34 -19.35 5.98
C PHE A 348 -11.58 -20.60 6.83
N CYS A 349 -10.49 -21.21 7.27
CA CYS A 349 -10.54 -22.33 8.20
C CYS A 349 -10.40 -21.83 9.63
N VAL A 350 -11.20 -22.38 10.54
CA VAL A 350 -11.11 -22.09 11.97
C VAL A 350 -10.57 -23.34 12.68
N PRO A 351 -9.34 -23.30 13.22
CA PRO A 351 -8.83 -24.39 14.01
C PRO A 351 -9.73 -24.61 15.25
N SER A 352 -10.04 -25.86 15.57
CA SER A 352 -10.81 -26.19 16.79
C SER A 352 -10.13 -25.69 18.08
N SER A 353 -8.81 -25.48 18.05
CA SER A 353 -8.01 -24.91 19.16
C SER A 353 -8.19 -23.40 19.37
N SER A 354 -8.59 -22.65 18.34
CA SER A 354 -8.78 -21.18 18.41
C SER A 354 -10.09 -20.80 19.13
N VAL A 355 -10.99 -21.78 19.31
CA VAL A 355 -12.23 -21.66 20.06
C VAL A 355 -12.00 -22.10 21.51
N ALA A 356 -11.28 -21.28 22.27
CA ALA A 356 -11.12 -21.44 23.73
C ALA A 356 -12.48 -21.68 24.45
N PRO A 357 -12.52 -22.25 25.67
CA PRO A 357 -13.75 -22.75 26.30
C PRO A 357 -14.65 -21.59 26.77
N MET A 358 -15.47 -21.06 25.85
CA MET A 358 -16.38 -19.94 26.09
C MET A 358 -17.83 -20.41 26.19
N ALA A 359 -18.18 -21.14 27.26
CA ALA A 359 -19.53 -21.71 27.39
C ALA A 359 -20.66 -20.66 27.25
N ASP A 360 -20.42 -19.42 27.70
CA ASP A 360 -21.39 -18.33 27.78
C ASP A 360 -21.50 -17.46 26.51
N ARG A 361 -20.46 -17.40 25.65
CA ARG A 361 -20.42 -16.51 24.47
C ARG A 361 -20.39 -17.22 23.12
N ARG A 362 -20.33 -18.55 23.08
CA ARG A 362 -20.33 -19.32 21.82
C ARG A 362 -21.52 -19.00 20.93
N LEU A 363 -22.73 -18.96 21.50
CA LEU A 363 -23.95 -18.65 20.74
C LEU A 363 -23.91 -17.24 20.15
N PHE A 364 -23.47 -16.25 20.92
CA PHE A 364 -23.35 -14.86 20.46
C PHE A 364 -22.39 -14.72 19.28
N VAL A 365 -21.20 -15.35 19.38
CA VAL A 365 -20.23 -15.38 18.28
C VAL A 365 -20.83 -16.09 17.06
N GLY A 366 -21.52 -17.21 17.25
CA GLY A 366 -22.18 -17.95 16.16
C GLY A 366 -23.24 -17.11 15.44
N MET A 367 -24.08 -16.39 16.19
CA MET A 367 -25.08 -15.47 15.61
C MET A 367 -24.42 -14.34 14.82
N LYS A 368 -23.35 -13.73 15.34
CA LYS A 368 -22.59 -12.68 14.63
C LYS A 368 -21.90 -13.22 13.38
N ALA A 369 -21.34 -14.43 13.44
CA ALA A 369 -20.72 -15.07 12.28
C ALA A 369 -21.75 -15.26 11.15
N VAL A 370 -22.92 -15.82 11.44
CA VAL A 370 -24.00 -15.97 10.45
C VAL A 370 -24.46 -14.60 9.91
N ALA A 371 -24.60 -13.59 10.76
CA ALA A 371 -25.06 -12.27 10.35
C ALA A 371 -24.05 -11.53 9.44
N TRP A 372 -22.78 -11.49 9.83
CA TRP A 372 -21.75 -10.69 9.14
C TRP A 372 -21.01 -11.44 8.03
N MET A 373 -21.06 -12.78 8.00
CA MET A 373 -20.48 -13.61 6.95
C MET A 373 -21.56 -14.22 6.04
N LEU A 374 -22.73 -13.58 5.92
CA LEU A 374 -23.85 -14.07 5.12
C LEU A 374 -23.47 -14.36 3.66
N HIS A 375 -22.56 -13.57 3.08
CA HIS A 375 -22.04 -13.76 1.72
C HIS A 375 -20.85 -14.72 1.62
N ALA A 376 -20.37 -15.24 2.74
CA ALA A 376 -19.35 -16.28 2.83
C ALA A 376 -19.84 -17.44 3.72
N PRO A 377 -20.91 -18.14 3.29
CA PRO A 377 -21.58 -19.18 4.08
C PRO A 377 -20.64 -20.31 4.51
N GLN A 378 -19.63 -20.65 3.70
CA GLN A 378 -18.60 -21.63 4.07
C GLN A 378 -17.76 -21.17 5.27
N SER A 379 -17.40 -19.88 5.33
CA SER A 379 -16.65 -19.28 6.44
C SER A 379 -17.50 -19.25 7.72
N ALA A 380 -18.78 -18.85 7.59
CA ALA A 380 -19.72 -18.88 8.70
C ALA A 380 -19.90 -20.30 9.25
N MET A 381 -20.06 -21.29 8.37
CA MET A 381 -20.18 -22.69 8.74
C MET A 381 -18.92 -23.22 9.43
N ALA A 382 -17.72 -22.87 8.94
CA ALA A 382 -16.47 -23.24 9.59
C ALA A 382 -16.39 -22.72 11.04
N VAL A 383 -16.81 -21.46 11.27
CA VAL A 383 -16.91 -20.88 12.62
C VAL A 383 -17.91 -21.64 13.47
N LEU A 384 -19.13 -21.91 12.97
CA LEU A 384 -20.16 -22.64 13.72
C LEU A 384 -19.72 -24.06 14.10
N LEU A 385 -19.12 -24.78 13.16
CA LEU A 385 -18.58 -26.12 13.41
C LEU A 385 -17.49 -26.05 14.47
N ALA A 386 -16.55 -25.11 14.40
CA ALA A 386 -15.55 -24.94 15.45
C ALA A 386 -16.18 -24.59 16.81
N LEU A 387 -17.25 -23.77 16.84
CA LEU A 387 -17.99 -23.43 18.06
C LEU A 387 -18.75 -24.60 18.69
N LEU A 388 -19.09 -25.64 17.92
CA LEU A 388 -19.68 -26.87 18.47
C LEU A 388 -18.66 -27.71 19.25
N ASP A 389 -17.37 -27.59 18.94
CA ASP A 389 -16.32 -28.35 19.63
C ASP A 389 -16.17 -27.87 21.08
N GLY A 390 -16.69 -28.66 22.03
CA GLY A 390 -16.70 -28.31 23.45
C GLY A 390 -17.86 -27.40 23.89
N ALA A 391 -18.93 -27.27 23.08
CA ALA A 391 -20.13 -26.55 23.50
C ALA A 391 -20.92 -27.36 24.54
N GLU A 392 -21.33 -26.70 25.63
CA GLU A 392 -22.30 -27.25 26.56
C GLU A 392 -23.67 -27.40 25.90
N GLU A 393 -24.51 -28.29 26.42
CA GLU A 393 -25.80 -28.62 25.82
C GLU A 393 -26.71 -27.39 25.61
N VAL A 394 -26.62 -26.41 26.52
CA VAL A 394 -27.36 -25.14 26.48
C VAL A 394 -27.00 -24.30 25.25
N ALA A 395 -25.72 -24.27 24.87
CA ALA A 395 -25.24 -23.54 23.68
C ALA A 395 -25.31 -24.42 22.42
N ARG A 396 -25.16 -25.74 22.57
CA ARG A 396 -25.09 -26.71 21.46
C ARG A 396 -26.39 -26.76 20.67
N ALA A 397 -27.55 -26.83 21.32
CA ALA A 397 -28.83 -26.91 20.62
C ALA A 397 -29.10 -25.65 19.76
N PRO A 398 -28.95 -24.42 20.28
CA PRO A 398 -29.05 -23.20 19.45
C PRO A 398 -28.02 -23.14 18.31
N LEU A 399 -26.77 -23.54 18.54
CA LEU A 399 -25.75 -23.59 17.48
C LEU A 399 -26.09 -24.60 16.39
N LEU A 400 -26.62 -25.78 16.74
CA LEU A 400 -27.10 -26.76 15.77
C LEU A 400 -28.29 -26.23 14.96
N THR A 401 -29.15 -25.40 15.56
CA THR A 401 -30.20 -24.69 14.81
C THR A 401 -29.61 -23.73 13.79
N LEU A 402 -28.59 -22.93 14.16
CA LEU A 402 -27.91 -22.05 13.20
C LEU A 402 -27.24 -22.84 12.06
N VAL A 403 -26.60 -23.98 12.38
CA VAL A 403 -26.04 -24.89 11.37
C VAL A 403 -27.13 -25.43 10.45
N ARG A 404 -28.27 -25.86 11.00
CA ARG A 404 -29.42 -26.34 10.22
C ARG A 404 -29.93 -25.26 9.28
N ASP A 405 -30.14 -24.06 9.78
CA ASP A 405 -30.69 -22.95 8.99
C ASP A 405 -29.73 -22.58 7.85
N LEU A 406 -28.44 -22.45 8.16
CA LEU A 406 -27.42 -22.16 7.14
C LEU A 406 -27.28 -23.30 6.11
N LEU A 407 -27.38 -24.56 6.54
CA LEU A 407 -27.35 -25.73 5.66
C LEU A 407 -28.59 -25.81 4.76
N ARG A 408 -29.76 -25.32 5.19
CA ARG A 408 -30.95 -25.21 4.34
C ARG A 408 -30.80 -24.14 3.28
N ASP A 409 -30.11 -23.05 3.61
CA ASP A 409 -29.92 -21.92 2.71
C ASP A 409 -28.82 -22.17 1.67
N ASP A 410 -27.80 -23.00 1.99
CA ASP A 410 -26.69 -23.30 1.09
C ASP A 410 -26.37 -24.81 0.99
N GLN A 411 -26.69 -25.40 -0.16
CA GLN A 411 -26.41 -26.80 -0.51
C GLN A 411 -24.91 -27.14 -0.58
N GLY A 412 -24.05 -26.15 -0.88
CA GLY A 412 -22.60 -26.30 -0.90
C GLY A 412 -22.02 -26.67 0.46
N LEU A 413 -22.75 -26.41 1.54
CA LEU A 413 -22.34 -26.73 2.90
C LEU A 413 -22.58 -28.20 3.31
N ARG A 414 -23.33 -28.96 2.51
CA ARG A 414 -23.61 -30.38 2.80
C ARG A 414 -22.33 -31.19 2.96
N VAL A 415 -21.38 -31.04 2.03
CA VAL A 415 -20.11 -31.78 2.03
C VAL A 415 -19.25 -31.45 3.26
N PRO A 416 -18.95 -30.17 3.57
CA PRO A 416 -18.13 -29.85 4.75
C PRO A 416 -18.82 -30.24 6.06
N VAL A 417 -20.14 -30.12 6.18
CA VAL A 417 -20.87 -30.56 7.39
C VAL A 417 -20.82 -32.08 7.55
N GLN A 418 -21.00 -32.84 6.46
CA GLN A 418 -20.88 -34.30 6.49
C GLN A 418 -19.46 -34.74 6.88
N ALA A 419 -18.44 -34.12 6.28
CA ALA A 419 -17.05 -34.40 6.63
C ALA A 419 -16.76 -34.13 8.11
N ALA A 420 -17.27 -33.02 8.66
CA ALA A 420 -17.17 -32.72 10.08
C ALA A 420 -17.92 -33.74 10.95
N ALA A 421 -19.12 -34.16 10.55
CA ALA A 421 -19.89 -35.18 11.26
C ALA A 421 -19.15 -36.53 11.33
N ASP A 422 -18.49 -36.93 10.23
CA ASP A 422 -17.75 -38.17 10.14
C ASP A 422 -16.47 -38.14 10.96
N VAL A 423 -15.68 -37.06 10.86
CA VAL A 423 -14.46 -36.88 11.65
C VAL A 423 -14.75 -36.83 13.15
N ARG A 424 -15.85 -36.18 13.56
CA ARG A 424 -16.18 -35.96 14.97
C ARG A 424 -17.01 -37.09 15.59
N GLY A 425 -17.58 -37.96 14.76
CA GLY A 425 -18.52 -38.96 15.26
C GLY A 425 -19.89 -38.41 15.67
N ASP A 426 -20.24 -37.16 15.33
CA ASP A 426 -21.40 -36.45 15.87
C ASP A 426 -22.70 -36.85 15.15
N GLU A 427 -23.53 -37.66 15.81
CA GLU A 427 -24.80 -38.15 15.24
C GLU A 427 -25.81 -37.03 14.98
N ARG A 428 -25.78 -35.92 15.74
CA ARG A 428 -26.70 -34.79 15.51
C ARG A 428 -26.36 -34.06 14.21
N LEU A 429 -25.07 -33.92 13.89
CA LEU A 429 -24.67 -33.37 12.59
C LEU A 429 -25.06 -34.32 11.44
N ARG A 430 -24.93 -35.63 11.63
CA ARG A 430 -25.42 -36.62 10.63
C ARG A 430 -26.93 -36.53 10.43
N GLU A 431 -27.69 -36.35 11.51
CA GLU A 431 -29.13 -36.12 11.45
C GLU A 431 -29.46 -34.85 10.65
N LEU A 432 -28.76 -33.74 10.88
CA LEU A 432 -28.93 -32.51 10.08
C LEU A 432 -28.64 -32.72 8.59
N VAL A 433 -27.61 -33.51 8.24
CA VAL A 433 -27.33 -33.84 6.82
C VAL A 433 -28.46 -34.70 6.24
N ARG A 434 -28.98 -35.69 6.98
CA ARG A 434 -30.15 -36.49 6.54
C ARG A 434 -31.41 -35.64 6.39
N GLU A 435 -31.65 -34.71 7.32
CA GLU A 435 -32.76 -33.74 7.24
C GLU A 435 -32.62 -32.87 5.98
N HIS A 436 -31.41 -32.37 5.70
CA HIS A 436 -31.12 -31.61 4.49
C HIS A 436 -31.35 -32.44 3.22
N ASP A 437 -30.84 -33.67 3.17
CA ASP A 437 -31.04 -34.58 2.02
C ASP A 437 -32.53 -34.88 1.78
N ALA A 438 -33.29 -35.14 2.85
CA ALA A 438 -34.74 -35.34 2.76
C ALA A 438 -35.47 -34.07 2.29
N HIS A 439 -35.05 -32.90 2.78
CA HIS A 439 -35.59 -31.62 2.34
C HIS A 439 -35.31 -31.37 0.85
N MET A 440 -34.08 -31.58 0.41
CA MET A 440 -33.68 -31.45 -0.99
C MET A 440 -34.43 -32.43 -1.89
N HIS A 441 -34.58 -33.69 -1.48
CA HIS A 441 -35.37 -34.67 -2.21
C HIS A 441 -36.86 -34.27 -2.32
N THR A 442 -37.40 -33.64 -1.28
CA THR A 442 -38.77 -33.11 -1.29
C THR A 442 -38.90 -31.95 -2.28
N LEU A 443 -37.93 -31.03 -2.30
CA LEU A 443 -37.90 -29.93 -3.26
C LEU A 443 -37.78 -30.42 -4.71
N ASP A 444 -36.90 -31.40 -4.97
CA ASP A 444 -36.77 -32.04 -6.27
C ASP A 444 -38.07 -32.73 -6.70
N GLY A 445 -38.77 -33.35 -5.74
CA GLY A 445 -40.09 -33.94 -5.93
C GLY A 445 -41.20 -32.91 -6.22
N MET A 446 -41.01 -31.65 -5.82
CA MET A 446 -41.94 -30.54 -6.08
C MET A 446 -41.69 -29.82 -7.41
N ALA A 447 -40.48 -29.88 -7.96
CA ALA A 447 -40.12 -29.31 -9.27
C ALA A 447 -41.05 -29.71 -10.46
N PRO A 448 -41.64 -30.92 -10.51
CA PRO A 448 -42.59 -31.26 -11.57
C PRO A 448 -43.96 -30.58 -11.45
N LEU A 449 -44.32 -29.98 -10.31
CA LEU A 449 -45.63 -29.35 -10.09
C LEU A 449 -45.77 -28.08 -10.96
N PRO A 450 -46.70 -28.05 -11.93
CA PRO A 450 -46.89 -26.91 -12.84
C PRO A 450 -47.14 -25.58 -12.10
N GLU A 451 -47.78 -25.64 -10.94
CA GLU A 451 -48.20 -24.49 -10.12
C GLU A 451 -47.04 -23.82 -9.37
N LEU A 452 -45.95 -24.55 -9.13
CA LEU A 452 -44.75 -24.03 -8.45
C LEU A 452 -43.66 -23.58 -9.43
N ARG A 453 -43.93 -23.71 -10.74
CA ARG A 453 -42.99 -23.25 -11.76
C ARG A 453 -43.13 -21.74 -11.95
N PRO A 454 -42.01 -21.02 -12.13
CA PRO A 454 -42.07 -19.62 -12.49
C PRO A 454 -42.89 -19.43 -13.78
N PRO A 455 -43.61 -18.30 -13.92
CA PRO A 455 -44.36 -17.99 -15.13
C PRO A 455 -43.51 -18.15 -16.40
N PRO A 456 -44.08 -18.56 -17.54
CA PRO A 456 -43.34 -18.69 -18.80
C PRO A 456 -42.52 -17.45 -19.17
N SER A 457 -43.02 -16.26 -18.86
CA SER A 457 -42.32 -14.98 -19.03
C SER A 457 -41.05 -14.89 -18.19
N HIS A 458 -41.10 -15.28 -16.92
CA HIS A 458 -39.94 -15.26 -16.02
C HIS A 458 -38.90 -16.29 -16.44
N ARG A 459 -39.34 -17.48 -16.88
CA ARG A 459 -38.43 -18.50 -17.44
C ARG A 459 -37.74 -18.02 -18.72
N ALA A 460 -38.47 -17.32 -19.59
CA ALA A 460 -37.88 -16.74 -20.80
C ALA A 460 -36.84 -15.64 -20.48
N VAL A 461 -37.13 -14.79 -19.50
CA VAL A 461 -36.19 -13.76 -19.02
C VAL A 461 -34.94 -14.42 -18.41
N MET A 462 -35.10 -15.45 -17.58
CA MET A 462 -33.97 -16.17 -16.98
C MET A 462 -33.08 -16.84 -18.04
N VAL A 463 -33.68 -17.45 -19.06
CA VAL A 463 -32.94 -18.02 -20.20
C VAL A 463 -32.18 -16.92 -20.94
N MET A 464 -32.79 -15.76 -21.15
CA MET A 464 -32.15 -14.61 -21.80
C MET A 464 -30.99 -14.04 -20.97
N LEU A 465 -31.15 -13.91 -19.66
CA LEU A 465 -30.10 -13.48 -18.74
C LEU A 465 -28.94 -14.46 -18.73
N ASN A 466 -29.22 -15.76 -18.57
CA ASN A 466 -28.19 -16.80 -18.63
C ASN A 466 -27.44 -16.79 -19.97
N GLN A 467 -28.14 -16.62 -21.09
CA GLN A 467 -27.49 -16.49 -22.41
C GLN A 467 -26.58 -15.26 -22.47
N ARG A 468 -27.01 -14.13 -21.90
CA ARG A 468 -26.23 -12.89 -21.85
C ARG A 468 -24.97 -13.04 -20.97
N ASP A 469 -25.09 -13.68 -19.82
CA ASP A 469 -23.97 -13.93 -18.90
C ASP A 469 -22.97 -14.92 -19.49
N MET A 470 -23.47 -15.95 -20.19
CA MET A 470 -22.63 -16.89 -20.96
C MET A 470 -21.88 -16.15 -22.07
N GLN A 471 -22.55 -15.27 -22.82
CA GLN A 471 -21.91 -14.45 -23.86
C GLN A 471 -20.84 -13.51 -23.27
N ALA A 472 -21.14 -12.86 -22.14
CA ALA A 472 -20.20 -11.98 -21.46
C ALA A 472 -18.96 -12.73 -20.96
N SER A 473 -19.15 -13.91 -20.37
CA SER A 473 -18.07 -14.78 -19.90
C SER A 473 -17.21 -15.29 -21.06
N SER A 474 -17.82 -15.66 -22.18
CA SER A 474 -17.11 -16.05 -23.41
C SER A 474 -16.23 -14.92 -23.93
N ARG A 475 -16.77 -13.69 -24.01
CA ARG A 475 -16.00 -12.51 -24.44
C ARG A 475 -14.85 -12.17 -23.51
N ALA A 476 -15.03 -12.33 -22.20
CA ALA A 476 -13.96 -12.11 -21.22
C ALA A 476 -12.84 -13.14 -21.40
N ALA A 477 -13.18 -14.43 -21.56
CA ALA A 477 -12.22 -15.48 -21.84
C ALA A 477 -11.50 -15.30 -23.18
N GLU A 478 -12.20 -14.78 -24.21
CA GLU A 478 -11.60 -14.42 -25.50
C GLU A 478 -10.57 -13.28 -25.35
N ALA A 479 -10.88 -12.26 -24.56
CA ALA A 479 -10.00 -11.11 -24.33
C ALA A 479 -8.71 -11.48 -23.59
N GLU A 480 -8.73 -12.53 -22.75
CA GLU A 480 -7.56 -13.00 -22.00
C GLU A 480 -6.60 -13.87 -22.83
N SER A 481 -7.03 -14.38 -24.00
CA SER A 481 -6.21 -15.28 -24.81
C SER A 481 -5.50 -14.57 -25.96
N ALA A 482 -4.18 -14.41 -25.84
CA ALA A 482 -3.33 -13.79 -26.86
C ALA A 482 -3.30 -14.54 -28.21
N PHE A 483 -3.74 -15.81 -28.25
CA PHE A 483 -3.70 -16.64 -29.46
C PHE A 483 -5.00 -16.61 -30.28
N LEU A 484 -6.12 -16.16 -29.70
CA LEU A 484 -7.44 -16.19 -30.37
C LEU A 484 -7.59 -15.13 -31.47
N SER A 485 -6.74 -14.11 -31.52
CA SER A 485 -6.74 -13.06 -32.55
C SER A 485 -6.19 -13.50 -33.91
N PHE A 486 -5.47 -14.63 -33.97
CA PHE A 486 -4.79 -15.10 -35.19
C PHE A 486 -5.63 -16.06 -36.04
N VAL A 487 -6.81 -16.50 -35.58
CA VAL A 487 -7.65 -17.49 -36.27
C VAL A 487 -9.09 -17.03 -36.41
N THR A 488 -9.62 -17.09 -37.63
CA THR A 488 -11.05 -16.84 -37.90
C THR A 488 -11.86 -18.06 -37.46
N ARG A 489 -12.68 -17.90 -36.42
CA ARG A 489 -13.55 -18.96 -35.90
C ARG A 489 -15.02 -18.60 -36.03
N ILE A 490 -15.83 -19.58 -36.35
CA ILE A 490 -17.29 -19.51 -36.22
C ILE A 490 -17.66 -20.45 -35.07
N GLU A 491 -18.18 -19.88 -33.99
CA GLU A 491 -18.71 -20.65 -32.87
C GLU A 491 -20.23 -20.67 -32.90
N VAL A 492 -20.80 -21.87 -32.98
CA VAL A 492 -22.24 -22.07 -32.85
C VAL A 492 -22.50 -22.71 -31.49
N LEU A 493 -23.22 -21.99 -30.64
CA LEU A 493 -23.67 -22.51 -29.35
C LEU A 493 -24.74 -23.58 -29.58
N HIS A 494 -24.50 -24.80 -29.10
CA HIS A 494 -25.45 -25.90 -29.25
C HIS A 494 -25.56 -26.72 -27.94
N GLY A 495 -26.56 -26.39 -27.12
CA GLY A 495 -26.81 -27.09 -25.86
C GLY A 495 -25.69 -26.86 -24.84
N ALA A 496 -25.12 -27.94 -24.29
CA ALA A 496 -24.11 -27.91 -23.23
C ALA A 496 -22.65 -27.78 -23.73
N GLY A 497 -22.43 -27.35 -24.97
CA GLY A 497 -21.09 -27.16 -25.52
C GLY A 497 -21.07 -26.23 -26.74
N THR A 498 -19.86 -25.89 -27.19
CA THR A 498 -19.67 -25.11 -28.42
C THR A 498 -19.16 -26.02 -29.54
N LEU A 499 -19.78 -25.87 -30.71
CA LEU A 499 -19.22 -26.41 -31.95
C LEU A 499 -18.46 -25.28 -32.62
N GLY A 500 -17.14 -25.44 -32.78
CA GLY A 500 -16.30 -24.49 -33.50
C GLY A 500 -15.75 -25.12 -34.77
N SER A 501 -15.78 -24.38 -35.88
CA SER A 501 -14.91 -24.67 -37.02
C SER A 501 -13.70 -23.74 -37.01
N VAL A 502 -12.51 -24.32 -37.12
CA VAL A 502 -11.25 -23.58 -37.35
C VAL A 502 -10.82 -23.87 -38.77
N TYR A 503 -10.61 -22.83 -39.56
CA TYR A 503 -10.12 -22.96 -40.93
C TYR A 503 -8.60 -22.89 -40.95
N ALA A 504 -7.96 -23.91 -41.49
CA ALA A 504 -6.52 -23.92 -41.73
C ALA A 504 -6.16 -23.03 -42.95
N PRO A 505 -4.89 -22.62 -43.11
CA PRO A 505 -4.46 -21.76 -44.22
C PRO A 505 -4.70 -22.35 -45.62
N ASP A 506 -4.88 -23.66 -45.71
CA ASP A 506 -5.23 -24.41 -46.93
C ASP A 506 -6.75 -24.42 -47.23
N GLY A 507 -7.56 -23.78 -46.38
CA GLY A 507 -9.02 -23.72 -46.48
C GLY A 507 -9.74 -24.93 -45.89
N ALA A 508 -9.04 -25.91 -45.31
CA ALA A 508 -9.66 -27.06 -44.69
C ALA A 508 -10.33 -26.67 -43.35
N ALA A 509 -11.59 -27.07 -43.17
CA ALA A 509 -12.35 -26.82 -41.94
C ALA A 509 -12.15 -27.96 -40.95
N HIS A 510 -11.57 -27.66 -39.78
CA HIS A 510 -11.47 -28.59 -38.66
C HIS A 510 -12.57 -28.30 -37.65
N PHE A 511 -13.44 -29.28 -37.43
CA PHE A 511 -14.51 -29.21 -36.44
C PHE A 511 -13.98 -29.66 -35.09
N SER A 512 -14.01 -28.76 -34.12
CA SER A 512 -13.78 -29.09 -32.72
C SER A 512 -15.09 -28.98 -31.95
N LYS A 513 -15.43 -30.04 -31.23
CA LYS A 513 -16.52 -30.03 -30.26
C LYS A 513 -15.88 -29.83 -28.90
N ASN A 514 -15.94 -28.60 -28.39
CA ASN A 514 -15.47 -28.30 -27.06
C ASN A 514 -16.66 -28.40 -26.11
N MET A 515 -16.64 -29.42 -25.25
CA MET A 515 -17.55 -29.45 -24.10
C MET A 515 -17.13 -28.29 -23.19
N MET A 516 -18.07 -27.39 -22.92
CA MET A 516 -17.80 -26.30 -21.99
C MET A 516 -17.56 -26.92 -20.62
N ALA A 517 -16.41 -26.62 -20.01
CA ALA A 517 -16.24 -26.89 -18.59
C ALA A 517 -17.36 -26.13 -17.87
N THR A 518 -18.21 -26.86 -17.15
CA THR A 518 -19.23 -26.23 -16.32
C THR A 518 -18.50 -25.58 -15.16
N ILE A 519 -18.13 -24.31 -15.31
CA ILE A 519 -17.80 -23.48 -14.16
C ILE A 519 -19.13 -23.23 -13.45
N LYS A 520 -19.44 -24.08 -12.47
CA LYS A 520 -20.58 -23.84 -11.58
C LYS A 520 -20.24 -22.61 -10.73
N ARG A 521 -20.68 -21.43 -11.15
CA ARG A 521 -20.89 -20.33 -10.20
C ARG A 521 -22.23 -20.59 -9.53
N GLY A 522 -22.20 -21.21 -8.37
CA GLY A 522 -23.35 -21.28 -7.49
C GLY A 522 -23.46 -19.95 -6.76
N TYR A 523 -24.40 -19.10 -7.17
CA TYR A 523 -24.96 -18.11 -6.25
C TYR A 523 -26.17 -18.77 -5.60
N LEU A 524 -26.02 -19.23 -4.36
CA LEU A 524 -27.12 -19.76 -3.58
C LEU A 524 -27.73 -18.62 -2.77
N LEU A 525 -29.01 -18.40 -3.03
CA LEU A 525 -29.89 -17.55 -2.27
C LEU A 525 -31.08 -18.41 -1.83
N PRO A 526 -31.68 -18.14 -0.65
CA PRO A 526 -32.52 -19.07 0.11
C PRO A 526 -33.72 -19.57 -0.70
N SER A 527 -34.34 -20.65 -0.19
CA SER A 527 -35.37 -21.51 -0.80
C SER A 527 -36.58 -20.87 -1.53
N THR A 528 -36.66 -19.54 -1.60
CA THR A 528 -37.55 -18.79 -2.51
C THR A 528 -37.10 -18.77 -3.97
N SER A 529 -35.83 -19.06 -4.29
CA SER A 529 -35.30 -19.06 -5.67
C SER A 529 -35.84 -20.20 -6.54
N VAL A 530 -36.29 -21.31 -5.93
CA VAL A 530 -36.96 -22.42 -6.63
C VAL A 530 -38.41 -22.04 -7.01
N LEU A 531 -39.05 -21.17 -6.23
CA LEU A 531 -40.46 -20.79 -6.40
C LEU A 531 -40.65 -19.50 -7.22
N ASP A 532 -39.81 -18.48 -7.01
CA ASP A 532 -39.82 -17.22 -7.78
C ASP A 532 -38.43 -16.54 -7.80
N PRO A 533 -37.53 -16.96 -8.72
CA PRO A 533 -36.18 -16.42 -8.81
C PRO A 533 -36.16 -14.93 -9.19
N VAL A 534 -37.19 -14.43 -9.87
CA VAL A 534 -37.26 -13.04 -10.36
C VAL A 534 -37.74 -12.08 -9.26
N GLY A 535 -38.79 -12.45 -8.53
CA GLY A 535 -39.26 -11.63 -7.40
C GLY A 535 -38.24 -11.52 -6.27
N TYR A 536 -37.40 -12.56 -6.11
CA TYR A 536 -36.29 -12.54 -5.16
C TYR A 536 -35.14 -11.62 -5.60
N GLU A 537 -34.71 -11.70 -6.87
CA GLU A 537 -33.74 -10.75 -7.48
C GLU A 537 -34.19 -9.30 -7.30
N MET A 538 -35.46 -8.99 -7.56
CA MET A 538 -36.01 -7.66 -7.33
C MET A 538 -35.97 -7.24 -5.85
N ARG A 539 -36.25 -8.14 -4.91
CA ARG A 539 -36.13 -7.84 -3.47
C ARG A 539 -34.69 -7.60 -3.06
N LEU A 540 -33.74 -8.37 -3.55
CA LEU A 540 -32.31 -8.16 -3.28
C LEU A 540 -31.83 -6.81 -3.82
N VAL A 541 -32.20 -6.45 -5.05
CA VAL A 541 -31.88 -5.12 -5.60
C VAL A 541 -32.51 -4.01 -4.77
N THR A 542 -33.73 -4.21 -4.28
CA THR A 542 -34.40 -3.24 -3.39
C THR A 542 -33.69 -3.12 -2.04
N PHE A 543 -33.25 -4.23 -1.44
CA PHE A 543 -32.44 -4.21 -0.21
C PHE A 543 -31.04 -3.62 -0.44
N ARG A 544 -30.44 -3.82 -1.63
CA ARG A 544 -29.19 -3.16 -2.04
C ARG A 544 -29.35 -1.66 -2.19
N LEU A 545 -30.48 -1.17 -2.71
CA LEU A 545 -30.78 0.26 -2.83
C LEU A 545 -31.14 0.89 -1.48
N ALA A 546 -31.74 0.13 -0.56
CA ALA A 546 -32.11 0.59 0.77
C ALA A 546 -30.98 0.51 1.81
N GLY A 547 -29.89 -0.21 1.53
CA GLY A 547 -28.70 -0.32 2.39
C GLY A 547 -27.52 0.56 1.97
N VAL A 548 -27.75 1.54 1.09
CA VAL A 548 -26.75 2.53 0.60
C VAL A 548 -27.06 3.94 1.16
N GLU A 549 -27.87 4.05 2.20
CA GLU A 549 -27.93 5.26 3.05
C GLU A 549 -27.02 5.14 4.28
#